data_AF-A0A2V1JYG1-F1
#
_entry.id   AF-A0A2V1JYG1-F1
#
_cell.length_a   1.000
_cell.length_b   1.000
_cell.length_c   1.000
_cell.angle_alpha   90.00
_cell.angle_beta   90.00
_cell.angle_gamma   90.00
#
_symmetry.space_group_name_H-M   'P 1'
#
loop_
_entity.id
_entity.type
_entity.pdbx_description
1 polymer ?
#
loop_
_entity_poly.entity_id
_entity_poly.type
_entity_poly.pdbx_seq_one_letter_code
_entity_poly.pdbx_strand_id
1 'polypeptide(L)' 'MSHTLNTPPDVPVGTLKLLGPLGLKYEVGQPVSPLDDGDWLVEIILVETGSKVVYRYSSLMADRDAG' A
#
# COMPACT_ATOMS: atom_id res chain seq x y z
N MET A 1 -3.36 27.07 -11.72
CA MET A 1 -3.75 25.95 -10.84
C MET A 1 -3.68 24.68 -11.66
N SER A 2 -2.54 24.00 -11.66
CA SER A 2 -2.38 22.75 -12.42
C SER A 2 -2.89 21.61 -11.55
N HIS A 3 -4.05 21.04 -11.89
CA HIS A 3 -4.45 19.76 -11.31
C HIS A 3 -3.53 18.70 -11.90
N THR A 4 -2.55 18.23 -11.12
CA THR A 4 -1.80 17.03 -11.48
C THR A 4 -2.81 15.89 -11.42
N LEU A 5 -3.24 15.40 -12.59
CA LEU A 5 -3.98 14.15 -12.70
C LEU A 5 -3.02 13.02 -12.34
N ASN A 6 -2.83 12.79 -11.04
CA ASN A 6 -2.15 11.58 -10.58
C ASN A 6 -3.10 10.43 -10.86
N THR A 7 -2.76 9.60 -11.85
CA THR A 7 -3.41 8.32 -12.07
C THR A 7 -3.01 7.35 -10.96
N PRO A 8 -3.94 6.52 -10.44
CA PRO A 8 -3.60 5.49 -9.47
C PRO A 8 -2.48 4.58 -9.98
N PRO A 9 -1.51 4.20 -9.12
CA PRO A 9 -0.45 3.27 -9.50
C PRO A 9 -1.02 1.88 -9.72
N ASP A 10 -0.30 1.05 -10.48
CA ASP A 10 -0.61 -0.36 -10.62
C ASP A 10 -0.18 -1.10 -9.34
N VAL A 11 -1.12 -1.23 -8.42
CA VAL A 11 -0.91 -1.86 -7.11
C VAL A 11 -1.18 -3.36 -7.22
N PRO A 12 -0.33 -4.23 -6.65
CA PRO A 12 -0.51 -5.68 -6.71
C PRO A 12 -1.58 -6.15 -5.70
N VAL A 13 -2.83 -5.75 -5.92
CA VAL A 13 -3.99 -6.07 -5.07
C VAL A 13 -4.09 -7.58 -4.82
N GLY A 14 -4.36 -7.96 -3.57
CA GLY A 14 -4.48 -9.35 -3.12
C GLY A 14 -3.14 -10.02 -2.78
N THR A 15 -2.02 -9.35 -3.05
CA THR A 15 -0.70 -9.89 -2.70
C THR A 15 -0.47 -9.85 -1.19
N LEU A 16 0.12 -10.91 -0.65
CA LEU A 16 0.52 -10.97 0.75
C LEU A 16 1.97 -10.53 0.92
N LYS A 17 2.19 -9.58 1.84
CA LYS A 17 3.50 -8.96 2.08
C LYS A 17 3.81 -8.88 3.58
N LEU A 18 5.06 -8.61 3.91
CA LEU A 18 5.55 -8.44 5.29
C LEU A 18 5.84 -6.96 5.55
N LEU A 19 5.21 -6.40 6.58
CA LEU A 19 5.29 -4.98 6.91
C LEU A 19 6.64 -4.64 7.51
N GLY A 20 7.54 -4.14 6.68
CA GLY A 20 8.88 -3.72 7.06
C GLY A 20 9.61 -4.72 7.97
N PRO A 21 10.43 -4.24 8.92
CA PRO A 21 11.15 -5.08 9.86
C PRO A 21 10.27 -5.80 10.89
N LEU A 22 9.01 -5.38 11.05
CA LEU A 22 8.09 -5.96 12.03
C LEU A 22 7.65 -7.37 11.64
N GLY A 23 7.71 -7.70 10.35
CA GLY A 23 7.34 -9.03 9.85
C GLY A 23 5.85 -9.35 9.94
N LEU A 24 5.00 -8.34 10.19
CA LEU A 24 3.55 -8.52 10.23
C LEU A 24 3.03 -8.80 8.82
N LYS A 25 2.21 -9.85 8.67
CA LYS A 25 1.63 -10.20 7.37
C LYS A 25 0.43 -9.32 7.06
N TYR A 26 0.40 -8.75 5.86
CA TYR A 26 -0.73 -7.97 5.35
C TYR A 26 -1.08 -8.36 3.92
N GLU A 27 -2.32 -8.14 3.54
CA GLU A 27 -2.81 -8.22 2.17
C GLU A 27 -2.88 -6.80 1.57
N VAL A 28 -2.43 -6.67 0.33
CA VAL A 28 -2.47 -5.42 -0.43
C VAL A 28 -3.90 -5.14 -0.91
N GLY A 29 -4.45 -3.98 -0.55
CA GLY A 29 -5.76 -3.49 -0.97
C GLY A 29 -5.69 -2.48 -2.11
N GLN A 30 -6.76 -1.69 -2.27
CA GLN A 30 -6.91 -0.73 -3.37
C GLN A 30 -6.13 0.57 -3.14
N PRO A 31 -5.69 1.27 -4.21
CA PRO A 31 -5.24 2.65 -4.11
C PRO A 31 -6.35 3.54 -3.52
N VAL A 32 -5.97 4.44 -2.61
CA VAL A 32 -6.91 5.33 -1.90
C VAL A 32 -6.81 6.77 -2.42
N SER A 33 -5.62 7.36 -2.40
CA SER A 33 -5.43 8.75 -2.83
C SER A 33 -3.97 9.06 -3.15
N PRO A 34 -3.71 10.02 -4.07
CA PRO A 34 -2.37 10.56 -4.26
C PRO A 34 -1.93 11.40 -3.05
N LEU A 35 -0.62 11.55 -2.88
CA LEU A 35 0.03 12.45 -1.94
C LEU A 35 0.72 13.60 -2.69
N ASP A 36 0.93 14.72 -1.99
CA ASP A 36 1.54 15.94 -2.56
C ASP A 36 2.99 15.74 -3.03
N ASP A 37 3.68 14.71 -2.51
CA ASP A 37 5.05 14.34 -2.89
C ASP A 37 5.11 13.39 -4.11
N GLY A 38 3.96 13.11 -4.74
CA GLY A 38 3.85 12.24 -5.90
C GLY A 38 3.69 10.76 -5.58
N ASP A 39 3.70 10.38 -4.31
CA ASP A 39 3.39 9.00 -3.89
C ASP A 39 1.88 8.79 -3.72
N TRP A 40 1.50 7.61 -3.25
CA TRP A 40 0.11 7.20 -3.07
C TRP A 40 -0.12 6.53 -1.73
N LEU A 41 -1.31 6.74 -1.18
CA LEU A 41 -1.86 5.90 -0.12
C LEU A 41 -2.57 4.71 -0.74
N VAL A 42 -2.34 3.54 -0.17
CA VAL A 42 -2.91 2.25 -0.54
C VAL A 42 -3.48 1.60 0.71
N GLU A 43 -4.67 1.02 0.62
CA GLU A 43 -5.22 0.21 1.72
C GLU A 43 -4.37 -1.05 1.90
N ILE A 44 -4.07 -1.42 3.14
CA ILE A 44 -3.55 -2.73 3.50
C ILE A 44 -4.44 -3.34 4.58
N ILE A 45 -4.57 -4.67 4.55
CA ILE A 45 -5.35 -5.44 5.51
C ILE A 45 -4.39 -6.29 6.33
N LEU A 46 -4.26 -6.02 7.62
CA LEU A 46 -3.45 -6.84 8.51
C LEU A 46 -4.09 -8.22 8.64
N VAL A 47 -3.38 -9.28 8.24
CA VAL A 47 -3.93 -10.65 8.16
C VAL A 47 -4.33 -11.17 9.53
N GLU A 48 -3.56 -10.83 10.57
CA GLU A 48 -3.78 -11.34 11.93
C GLU A 48 -5.08 -10.81 12.56
N THR A 49 -5.46 -9.57 12.23
CA THR A 49 -6.59 -8.88 12.90
C THR A 49 -7.74 -8.55 11.96
N GLY A 50 -7.53 -8.61 10.64
CA GLY A 50 -8.45 -8.09 9.62
C GLY A 50 -8.52 -6.56 9.59
N SER A 51 -7.65 -5.86 10.31
CA SER A 51 -7.67 -4.40 10.39
C SER A 51 -7.27 -3.77 9.07
N LYS A 52 -8.09 -2.84 8.57
CA LYS A 52 -7.78 -2.00 7.42
C LYS A 52 -7.05 -0.74 7.84
N VAL A 53 -5.89 -0.50 7.25
CA VAL A 53 -5.12 0.75 7.44
C VAL A 53 -4.59 1.24 6.09
N VAL A 54 -4.11 2.48 6.04
CA VAL A 54 -3.50 3.05 4.83
C VAL A 54 -1.98 3.07 4.97
N TYR A 55 -1.29 2.77 3.87
CA TYR A 55 0.16 2.71 3.80
C TYR A 55 0.68 3.34 2.51
N ARG A 56 1.94 3.79 2.51
CA ARG A 56 2.56 4.41 1.33
C ARG A 56 2.86 3.36 0.28
N TYR A 57 2.51 3.62 -0.97
CA TYR A 57 2.79 2.74 -2.11
C TYR A 57 4.29 2.49 -2.26
N SER A 58 5.13 3.52 -2.17
CA SER A 58 6.58 3.35 -2.23
C SER A 58 7.15 2.42 -1.16
N SER A 59 6.63 2.49 0.07
CA SER A 59 7.03 1.60 1.17
C SER A 59 6.54 0.17 0.94
N LEU A 60 5.30 0.01 0.49
CA LEU A 60 4.72 -1.28 0.10
C LEU A 60 5.55 -1.94 -1.00
N MET A 61 6.02 -1.20 -2.01
CA MET A 61 6.88 -1.76 -3.06
C MET A 61 8.25 -2.23 -2.55
N ALA A 62 8.76 -1.63 -1.48
CA ALA A 62 10.02 -2.03 -0.86
C ALA A 62 9.89 -3.25 0.08
N ASP A 63 8.68 -3.52 0.57
CA ASP A 63 8.42 -4.65 1.44
C ASP A 63 8.58 -5.99 0.69
N ARG A 64 8.99 -7.01 1.44
CA ARG A 64 9.14 -8.37 0.92
C ARG A 64 7.79 -9.06 0.83
N ASP A 65 7.66 -9.95 -0.15
CA ASP A 65 6.49 -10.83 -0.26
C ASP A 65 6.49 -11.86 0.87
N ALA A 66 5.30 -12.25 1.34
CA ALA A 66 5.14 -13.05 2.55
C ALA A 66 5.26 -14.56 2.36
N GLY A 67 5.36 -15.07 1.12
CA GLY A 67 5.56 -16.50 0.84
C GLY A 67 4.37 -17.39 1.16
#